data_AF-A0A485ARL4-F1
#
_entry.id   AF-A0A485ARL4-F1
#
_cell.length_a   1.000
_cell.length_b   1.000
_cell.length_c   1.000
_cell.angle_alpha   90.00
_cell.angle_beta   90.00
_cell.angle_gamma   90.00
#
_symmetry.space_group_name_H-M   'P 1'
#
loop_
_entity.id
_entity.type
_entity.pdbx_description
1 polymer ?
#
loop_
_entity_poly.entity_id
_entity_poly.type
_entity_poly.pdbx_seq_one_letter_code
_entity_poly.pdbx_strand_id
1 'polypeptide(L)' 'MAVRKRFIAGAKCPACQAQDSMAMWRENNIDVVECVKCGHQMREAG' A
#
# COMPACT_ATOMS: atom_id res chain seq x y z
N MET A 1 -0.97 16.72 -10.18
CA MET A 1 -0.01 16.32 -9.13
C MET A 1 0.02 14.80 -9.11
N ALA A 2 1.14 14.17 -9.44
CA ALA A 2 1.23 12.71 -9.41
C ALA A 2 1.26 12.24 -7.95
N VAL A 3 0.31 11.40 -7.56
CA VAL A 3 0.31 10.73 -6.25
C VAL A 3 1.56 9.86 -6.16
N ARG A 4 2.50 10.22 -5.29
CA ARG A 4 3.74 9.46 -5.10
C ARG A 4 3.45 8.22 -4.27
N LYS A 5 3.38 7.06 -4.93
CA LYS A 5 3.38 5.75 -4.26
C LYS A 5 4.78 5.46 -3.70
N ARG A 6 4.83 5.06 -2.44
CA ARG A 6 6.01 4.64 -1.68
C ARG A 6 5.94 3.14 -1.47
N PHE A 7 7.00 2.41 -1.75
CA PHE A 7 7.05 0.98 -1.45
C PHE A 7 7.49 0.76 0.00
N ILE A 8 6.83 -0.16 0.70
CA ILE A 8 7.19 -0.54 2.06
C ILE A 8 8.13 -1.75 1.97
N ALA A 9 9.42 -1.50 2.17
CA ALA A 9 10.43 -2.54 2.20
C ALA A 9 10.23 -3.47 3.40
N GLY A 10 10.30 -4.79 3.18
CA GLY A 10 10.09 -5.81 4.21
C GLY A 10 8.62 -6.05 4.60
N ALA A 11 7.67 -5.30 4.05
CA ALA A 11 6.26 -5.56 4.30
C ALA A 11 5.79 -6.82 3.57
N LYS A 12 5.21 -7.76 4.34
CA LYS A 12 4.49 -8.90 3.79
C LYS A 12 3.01 -8.59 3.70
N CYS A 13 2.43 -8.84 2.53
CA CYS A 13 0.99 -8.76 2.37
C CYS A 13 0.31 -9.85 3.23
N PRO A 14 -0.67 -9.51 4.09
CA PRO A 14 -1.37 -10.53 4.89
C PRO A 14 -2.26 -11.44 4.04
N ALA A 15 -2.71 -10.99 2.86
CA ALA A 15 -3.60 -11.76 1.99
C ALA A 15 -2.86 -12.82 1.15
N CYS A 16 -1.68 -12.48 0.60
CA CYS A 16 -0.94 -13.38 -0.30
C CYS A 16 0.49 -13.72 0.17
N GLN A 17 0.91 -13.19 1.32
CA GLN A 17 2.25 -13.37 1.92
C GLN A 17 3.43 -12.91 1.06
N ALA A 18 3.16 -12.14 0.00
CA ALA A 18 4.21 -11.57 -0.83
C ALA A 18 4.99 -10.47 -0.08
N GLN A 19 6.31 -10.56 -0.11
CA GLN A 19 7.23 -9.58 0.48
C GLN A 19 7.50 -8.44 -0.51
N ASP A 20 7.79 -7.24 0.00
CA ASP A 20 8.19 -6.07 -0.80
C ASP A 20 7.15 -5.69 -1.87
N SER A 21 5.89 -6.04 -1.60
CA SER A 21 4.78 -5.94 -2.56
C SER A 21 3.71 -4.95 -2.11
N MET A 22 3.93 -4.25 -1.00
CA MET A 22 3.00 -3.26 -0.46
C MET A 22 3.43 -1.86 -0.89
N ALA A 23 2.52 -1.12 -1.52
CA ALA A 23 2.70 0.25 -1.97
C ALA A 23 1.74 1.16 -1.18
N MET A 24 2.28 2.16 -0.50
CA MET A 24 1.55 3.15 0.28
C MET A 24 1.56 4.51 -0.40
N TRP A 25 0.44 5.22 -0.40
CA TRP A 25 0.37 6.62 -0.78
C TRP A 25 -0.65 7.36 0.07
N ARG A 26 -0.55 8.68 0.07
CA ARG A 26 -1.53 9.55 0.72
C ARG A 26 -2.42 10.18 -0.34
N GLU A 27 -3.71 9.99 -0.23
CA GLU A 27 -4.73 10.58 -1.09
C GLU A 27 -5.73 11.35 -0.24
N ASN A 28 -5.80 12.67 -0.43
CA ASN A 28 -6.79 13.52 0.23
C ASN A 28 -6.85 13.34 1.77
N ASN A 29 -5.67 13.25 2.40
CA ASN A 29 -5.47 13.00 3.83
C ASN A 29 -5.82 11.59 4.33
N ILE A 30 -6.03 10.64 3.40
CA ILE A 30 -6.22 9.22 3.68
C ILE A 30 -4.93 8.50 3.31
N ASP A 31 -4.42 7.68 4.22
CA ASP A 31 -3.29 6.82 3.94
C ASP A 31 -3.81 5.50 3.34
N VAL A 32 -3.42 5.24 2.10
CA VAL A 32 -3.84 4.09 1.31
C VAL A 32 -2.64 3.17 1.13
N VAL A 33 -2.79 1.90 1.45
CA VAL A 33 -1.79 0.84 1.24
C VAL A 33 -2.39 -0.22 0.34
N GLU A 34 -1.72 -0.53 -0.77
CA GLU A 34 -2.15 -1.52 -1.75
C GLU A 34 -1.06 -2.56 -1.97
N CYS A 35 -1.44 -3.83 -2.01
CA CYS A 35 -0.56 -4.88 -2.48
C CYS A 35 -0.58 -4.94 -4.01
N VAL A 36 0.56 -4.67 -4.65
CA VAL A 36 0.68 -4.71 -6.11
C VAL A 36 0.65 -6.13 -6.70
N LYS A 37 0.74 -7.17 -5.86
CA LYS A 37 0.68 -8.58 -6.29
C LYS A 37 -0.74 -9.13 -6.38
N CYS A 38 -1.56 -8.88 -5.36
CA CYS A 38 -2.91 -9.44 -5.25
C CYS A 38 -4.02 -8.38 -5.28
N GLY A 39 -3.68 -7.09 -5.27
CA GLY A 39 -4.65 -6.00 -5.25
C GLY A 39 -5.26 -5.71 -3.88
N HIS A 40 -4.76 -6.32 -2.80
CA HIS A 40 -5.28 -6.08 -1.45
C HIS A 40 -5.06 -4.62 -1.03
N GLN A 41 -6.12 -3.85 -0.82
CA GLN A 41 -6.07 -2.45 -0.40
C GLN A 41 -6.54 -2.27 1.05
N MET A 42 -5.81 -1.45 1.79
CA MET A 42 -6.10 -1.00 3.15
C MET A 42 -6.13 0.53 3.10
N ARG A 43 -7.20 1.13 3.61
CA ARG A 43 -7.36 2.59 3.66
C ARG A 43 -7.67 2.98 5.10
N GLU A 44 -6.83 3.83 5.66
CA GLU A 44 -7.01 4.34 7.01
C GLU A 44 -7.19 5.86 6.91
N ALA A 45 -8.38 6.31 7.33
CA ALA A 45 -8.65 7.74 7.54
C ALA A 45 -8.14 8.08 8.93
N GLY A 46 -7.05 8.84 9.00
CA GLY A 46 -6.50 9.34 10.26
C GLY A 46 -7.38 10.38 10.91
#